data_AF-A0A965DP95-F1
#
_entry.id   AF-A0A965DP95-F1
#
_cell.length_a   1.000
_cell.length_b   1.000
_cell.length_c   1.000
_cell.angle_alpha   90.00
_cell.angle_beta   90.00
_cell.angle_gamma   90.00
#
_symmetry.space_group_name_H-M   'P 1'
#
loop_
_entity.id
_entity.type
_entity.pdbx_description
1 polymer ?
#
loop_
_entity_poly.entity_id
_entity_poly.type
_entity_poly.pdbx_seq_one_letter_code
_entity_poly.pdbx_strand_id
1 'polypeptide(L)'
;MKHLLFFLLGLTAFSTFSQSVTFNYTGAVQTWTVPPCVYTINVIVAGAKGGGANGGNGARITANIAVTPGQILNIYCGGMGTSGNNSGGWNGGGTGHAS
;
A
#
# COMPACT_ATOMS: atom_id res chain seq x y z
N MET A 1 28.88 33.87 -32.43
CA MET A 1 28.60 32.70 -31.55
C MET A 1 27.61 33.17 -30.49
N LYS A 2 26.31 33.23 -30.81
CA LYS A 2 25.24 32.27 -30.42
C LYS A 2 25.16 32.03 -28.91
N HIS A 3 24.40 32.93 -28.27
CA HIS A 3 23.62 32.85 -27.04
C HIS A 3 24.08 31.91 -25.92
N LEU A 4 24.72 32.52 -24.92
CA LEU A 4 24.92 31.98 -23.59
C LEU A 4 23.56 31.93 -22.86
N LEU A 5 22.94 30.74 -22.81
CA LEU A 5 21.74 30.50 -22.02
C LEU A 5 22.11 30.39 -20.53
N PHE A 6 21.64 31.33 -19.70
CA PHE A 6 21.64 31.19 -18.25
C PHE A 6 20.49 30.27 -17.84
N PHE A 7 20.81 29.07 -17.34
CA PHE A 7 19.83 28.17 -16.74
C PHE A 7 19.51 28.68 -15.32
N LEU A 8 18.39 29.39 -15.17
CA LEU A 8 17.91 29.85 -13.87
C LEU A 8 17.43 28.62 -13.07
N LEU A 9 18.23 28.20 -12.08
CA LEU A 9 17.84 27.17 -11.12
C LEU A 9 16.78 27.77 -10.18
N GLY A 10 15.50 27.64 -10.56
CA GLY A 10 14.38 28.09 -9.74
C GLY A 10 14.32 27.29 -8.44
N LEU A 11 14.56 27.94 -7.31
CA LEU A 11 14.41 27.35 -5.99
C LEU A 11 12.91 27.23 -5.66
N THR A 12 12.28 26.11 -6.00
CA THR A 12 10.90 25.84 -5.60
C THR A 12 10.89 25.41 -4.13
N ALA A 13 10.15 26.12 -3.28
CA ALA A 13 9.90 25.71 -1.91
C ALA A 13 9.10 24.39 -1.92
N PHE A 14 9.64 23.33 -1.33
CA PHE A 14 8.93 22.06 -1.16
C PHE A 14 8.11 22.12 0.13
N SER A 15 6.80 22.26 0.01
CA SER A 15 5.89 22.09 1.15
C SER A 15 5.79 20.61 1.50
N THR A 16 6.31 20.20 2.66
CA THR A 16 6.15 18.82 3.15
C THR A 16 4.77 18.64 3.77
N PHE A 17 3.78 18.26 2.96
CA PHE A 17 2.50 17.80 3.48
C PHE A 17 2.57 16.30 3.75
N SER A 18 2.20 15.88 4.97
CA SER A 18 2.04 14.46 5.28
C SER A 18 0.86 13.90 4.48
N GLN A 19 1.14 13.20 3.38
CA GLN A 19 0.11 12.52 2.60
C GLN A 19 -0.15 11.12 3.15
N SER A 20 -1.42 10.79 3.32
CA SER A 20 -1.86 9.42 3.59
C SER A 20 -2.57 8.87 2.36
N VAL A 21 -2.24 7.64 1.97
CA VAL A 21 -2.88 6.91 0.88
C VAL A 21 -3.36 5.58 1.42
N THR A 22 -4.62 5.24 1.17
CA THR A 22 -5.21 3.97 1.62
C THR A 22 -5.48 3.08 0.41
N PHE A 23 -5.01 1.84 0.48
CA PHE A 23 -5.28 0.81 -0.51
C PHE A 23 -6.23 -0.22 0.08
N ASN A 24 -7.39 -0.40 -0.53
CA ASN A 24 -8.35 -1.44 -0.16
C ASN A 24 -8.18 -2.64 -1.10
N TYR A 25 -8.71 -3.80 -0.69
CA TYR A 25 -8.74 -4.97 -1.55
C TYR A 25 -9.54 -4.70 -2.85
N THR A 26 -8.94 -5.02 -3.99
CA THR A 26 -9.53 -4.85 -5.33
C THR A 26 -9.69 -6.17 -6.10
N GLY A 27 -9.27 -7.30 -5.52
CA GLY A 27 -9.13 -8.57 -6.26
C GLY A 27 -7.78 -8.76 -6.96
N ALA A 28 -6.93 -7.74 -6.99
CA ALA A 28 -5.64 -7.77 -7.68
C ALA A 28 -4.57 -6.93 -6.98
N VAL A 29 -3.33 -7.06 -7.46
CA VAL A 29 -2.21 -6.20 -7.04
C VAL A 29 -2.48 -4.75 -7.47
N GLN A 30 -2.13 -3.81 -6.61
CA GLN A 30 -2.12 -2.37 -6.90
C GLN A 30 -0.69 -1.87 -6.87
N THR A 31 -0.42 -0.74 -7.53
CA THR A 31 0.92 -0.14 -7.57
C THR A 31 0.92 1.28 -7.05
N TRP A 32 1.97 1.65 -6.34
CA TRP A 32 2.19 3.03 -5.89
C TRP A 32 3.64 3.44 -6.07
N THR A 33 3.85 4.62 -6.65
CA THR A 33 5.19 5.18 -6.83
C THR A 33 5.53 6.09 -5.67
N VAL A 34 6.68 5.85 -5.04
CA VAL A 34 7.20 6.66 -3.95
C VAL A 34 7.43 8.10 -4.45
N PRO A 35 6.85 9.12 -3.80
CA PRO A 35 7.00 10.51 -4.21
C PRO A 35 8.47 10.99 -4.18
N PRO A 36 8.80 12.03 -4.95
CA PRO A 36 10.09 12.70 -4.84
C PRO A 36 10.42 13.06 -3.39
N CYS A 37 11.70 12.95 -3.03
CA CYS A 37 12.24 13.30 -1.71
C CYS A 37 11.71 12.48 -0.51
N VAL A 38 10.98 11.38 -0.73
CA VAL A 38 10.54 10.46 0.33
C VAL A 38 11.49 9.27 0.42
N TYR A 39 12.10 9.09 1.59
CA TYR A 39 13.06 8.00 1.87
C TYR A 39 12.57 7.04 2.97
N THR A 40 11.46 7.35 3.63
CA THR A 40 10.84 6.50 4.63
C THR A 40 9.34 6.71 4.60
N ILE A 41 8.59 5.62 4.71
CA ILE A 41 7.14 5.62 4.86
C ILE A 41 6.75 4.95 6.17
N ASN A 42 5.74 5.49 6.84
CA ASN A 42 5.02 4.78 7.89
C ASN A 42 3.85 4.04 7.25
N VAL A 43 3.78 2.72 7.46
CA VAL A 43 2.72 1.88 6.93
C VAL A 43 1.92 1.29 8.06
N ILE A 44 0.61 1.22 7.84
CA ILE A 44 -0.33 0.47 8.65
C ILE A 44 -0.93 -0.58 7.74
N VAL A 45 -0.74 -1.85 8.08
CA VAL A 45 -1.29 -2.97 7.31
C VAL A 45 -2.32 -3.68 8.16
N ALA A 46 -3.52 -3.86 7.62
CA ALA A 46 -4.59 -4.66 8.21
C ALA A 46 -4.82 -5.90 7.34
N GLY A 47 -4.64 -7.08 7.95
CA GLY A 47 -4.92 -8.36 7.32
C GLY A 47 -6.42 -8.59 7.13
N ALA A 48 -6.77 -9.40 6.13
CA ALA A 48 -8.16 -9.75 5.85
C ALA A 48 -8.75 -10.64 6.95
N LYS A 49 -10.06 -10.52 7.17
CA LYS A 49 -10.85 -11.47 7.98
C LYS A 49 -10.94 -12.82 7.26
N GLY A 50 -11.01 -13.91 8.01
CA GLY A 50 -11.43 -15.21 7.50
C GLY A 50 -12.89 -15.19 7.01
N GLY A 51 -13.25 -16.15 6.16
CA GLY A 51 -14.58 -16.23 5.57
C GLY A 51 -15.73 -16.48 6.56
N GLY A 52 -16.97 -16.18 6.13
CA GLY A 52 -18.19 -16.39 6.91
C GLY A 52 -18.31 -15.51 8.16
N ALA A 53 -19.38 -15.73 8.94
CA ALA A 53 -19.65 -14.97 10.16
C ALA A 53 -18.54 -15.17 11.20
N ASN A 54 -18.10 -16.41 11.40
CA ASN A 54 -17.14 -16.77 12.46
C ASN A 54 -15.67 -16.80 12.02
N GLY A 55 -15.35 -16.33 10.80
CA GLY A 55 -13.95 -16.24 10.37
C GLY A 55 -13.14 -15.30 11.27
N GLY A 56 -11.93 -15.72 11.63
CA GLY A 56 -11.04 -14.95 12.53
C GLY A 56 -10.66 -13.59 11.95
N ASN A 57 -10.41 -12.61 12.83
CA ASN A 57 -9.94 -11.30 12.40
C ASN A 57 -8.49 -11.36 11.92
N GLY A 58 -8.16 -10.53 10.92
CA GLY A 58 -6.79 -10.35 10.48
C GLY A 58 -5.97 -9.54 11.48
N ALA A 59 -4.64 -9.69 11.43
CA ALA A 59 -3.73 -8.91 12.25
C ALA A 59 -3.60 -7.47 11.74
N ARG A 60 -3.30 -6.52 12.64
CA ARG A 60 -2.94 -5.15 12.27
C ARG A 60 -1.52 -4.85 12.73
N ILE A 61 -0.66 -4.43 11.81
CA ILE A 61 0.73 -4.08 12.10
C ILE A 61 1.04 -2.65 11.65
N THR A 62 2.02 -2.06 12.30
CA THR A 62 2.58 -0.76 11.93
C THR A 62 4.08 -0.90 11.78
N ALA A 63 4.65 -0.33 10.72
CA ALA A 63 6.08 -0.38 10.46
C ALA A 63 6.56 0.89 9.78
N ASN A 64 7.83 1.24 10.00
CA ASN A 64 8.55 2.21 9.20
C ASN A 64 9.38 1.45 8.18
N ILE A 65 9.22 1.78 6.90
CA ILE A 65 9.91 1.12 5.79
C ILE A 65 10.77 2.16 5.08
N ALA A 66 12.06 1.86 4.94
CA ALA A 66 12.96 2.64 4.09
C ALA A 66 12.59 2.43 2.62
N VAL A 67 12.55 3.52 1.85
CA VAL A 67 12.17 3.53 0.44
C VAL A 67 13.09 4.44 -0.35
N THR A 68 13.04 4.33 -1.68
CA THR A 68 13.75 5.22 -2.59
C THR A 68 12.75 6.08 -3.37
N PRO A 69 12.97 7.41 -3.53
CA PRO A 69 12.14 8.23 -4.40
C PRO A 69 12.01 7.65 -5.81
N GLY A 70 10.79 7.59 -6.35
CA GLY A 70 10.51 6.99 -7.65
C GLY A 70 10.41 5.46 -7.68
N GLN A 71 10.68 4.77 -6.56
CA GLN A 71 10.47 3.33 -6.45
C GLN A 71 8.99 2.99 -6.65
N ILE A 72 8.70 1.95 -7.43
CA ILE A 72 7.36 1.40 -7.57
C ILE A 72 7.18 0.28 -6.55
N LEU A 73 6.19 0.43 -5.67
CA LEU A 73 5.79 -0.57 -4.69
C LEU A 73 4.55 -1.32 -5.17
N ASN A 74 4.59 -2.65 -5.08
CA ASN A 74 3.42 -3.49 -5.24
C ASN A 74 2.69 -3.62 -3.91
N ILE A 75 1.40 -3.29 -3.92
CA ILE A 75 0.54 -3.28 -2.75
C ILE A 75 -0.41 -4.47 -2.85
N TYR A 76 -0.28 -5.39 -1.89
CA TYR A 76 -1.09 -6.60 -1.81
C TYR A 76 -2.04 -6.54 -0.60
N CYS A 77 -3.27 -6.07 -0.82
CA CYS A 77 -4.30 -6.04 0.21
C CYS A 77 -5.12 -7.34 0.21
N GLY A 78 -5.05 -8.13 1.28
CA GLY A 78 -5.78 -9.40 1.35
C GLY A 78 -7.29 -9.25 1.21
N GLY A 79 -7.94 -10.22 0.56
CA GLY A 79 -9.40 -10.34 0.50
C GLY A 79 -9.94 -11.32 1.53
N MET A 80 -11.18 -11.14 1.99
CA MET A 80 -11.85 -12.10 2.87
C MET A 80 -12.13 -13.42 2.13
N GLY A 81 -11.99 -14.56 2.81
CA GLY A 81 -12.36 -15.87 2.26
C GLY A 81 -13.87 -16.10 2.15
N THR A 82 -14.28 -17.20 1.54
CA THR A 82 -15.70 -17.58 1.47
C THR A 82 -16.09 -18.51 2.62
N SER A 83 -17.37 -18.52 2.99
CA SER A 83 -17.91 -19.46 3.97
C SER A 83 -18.09 -20.86 3.36
N GLY A 84 -17.70 -21.90 4.10
CA GLY A 84 -18.14 -23.27 3.84
C GLY A 84 -17.45 -24.00 2.69
N ASN A 85 -16.65 -23.31 1.86
CA ASN A 85 -15.99 -23.93 0.70
C ASN A 85 -14.49 -24.16 0.88
N ASN A 86 -13.97 -24.06 2.11
CA ASN A 86 -12.55 -24.12 2.45
C ASN A 86 -11.64 -23.27 1.53
N SER A 87 -12.19 -22.22 0.92
CA SER A 87 -11.47 -21.35 0.00
C SER A 87 -10.97 -20.14 0.77
N GLY A 88 -9.65 -20.02 0.86
CA GLY A 88 -9.02 -18.83 1.39
C GLY A 88 -9.37 -17.61 0.54
N GLY A 89 -9.28 -16.43 1.15
CA GLY A 89 -9.35 -15.17 0.45
C GLY A 89 -8.01 -14.84 -0.21
N TRP A 90 -8.06 -13.92 -1.17
CA TRP A 90 -6.88 -13.52 -1.93
C TRP A 90 -5.74 -13.02 -1.00
N ASN A 91 -4.50 -13.38 -1.34
CA ASN A 91 -3.29 -12.97 -0.63
C ASN A 91 -3.33 -13.15 0.91
N GLY A 92 -3.71 -14.36 1.35
CA GLY A 92 -3.62 -14.77 2.76
C GLY A 92 -4.89 -14.60 3.60
N GLY A 93 -6.05 -14.34 2.98
CA GLY A 93 -7.32 -14.38 3.68
C GLY A 93 -7.65 -15.80 4.16
N GLY A 94 -7.96 -15.97 5.44
CA GLY A 94 -8.30 -17.28 6.00
C GLY A 94 -9.60 -17.86 5.42
N THR A 95 -9.73 -19.19 5.44
CA THR A 95 -10.99 -19.87 5.12
C THR A 95 -12.05 -19.53 6.17
N GLY A 96 -13.32 -19.66 5.78
CA GLY A 96 -14.46 -19.56 6.70
C GLY A 96 -15.08 -20.91 6.99
N HIS A 97 -15.26 -21.23 8.28
CA HIS A 97 -16.12 -22.35 8.69
C HIS A 97 -17.57 -21.86 8.73
N ALA A 98 -18.48 -22.63 8.13
CA ALA A 98 -19.91 -22.46 8.39
C ALA A 98 -20.17 -22.91 9.83
N SER A 99 -20.79 -22.06 10.64
CA SER A 99 -21.44 -22.51 11.89
C SER A 99 -22.73 -23.21 11.59
#